data_AF-A0A4V1ADS3-F1
#
_entry.id   AF-A0A4V1ADS3-F1
#
_cell.length_a   1.000
_cell.length_b   1.000
_cell.length_c   1.000
_cell.angle_alpha   90.00
_cell.angle_beta   90.00
_cell.angle_gamma   90.00
#
_symmetry.space_group_name_H-M   'P 1'
#
loop_
_entity.id
_entity.type
_entity.pdbx_description
1 polymer ?
#
loop_
_entity_poly.entity_id
_entity_poly.type
_entity_poly.pdbx_seq_one_letter_code
_entity_poly.pdbx_strand_id
1 'polypeptide(L)' 'MIPSGHRVHLVRNVNDLDVLLMHTKTYAAEIAHNVSSKNRVDIVAKAKSLGVKVTNPKGRVALEA' A
#
# COMPACT_ATOMS: atom_id res chain seq x y z
N MET A 1 14.78 4.99 -5.25
CA MET A 1 14.69 3.65 -4.62
C MET A 1 14.56 3.89 -3.14
N ILE A 2 13.58 3.28 -2.46
CA ILE A 2 13.48 3.41 -0.99
C ILE A 2 14.60 2.60 -0.32
N PRO A 3 14.98 2.88 0.94
CA PRO A 3 16.06 2.18 1.63
C PRO A 3 15.91 0.65 1.66
N SER A 4 14.67 0.17 1.49
CA SER A 4 14.35 -1.26 1.37
C SER A 4 14.54 -1.85 -0.04
N GLY A 5 15.12 -1.13 -1.00
CA GLY A 5 15.44 -1.64 -2.34
C GLY A 5 14.26 -1.76 -3.30
N HIS A 6 13.04 -1.52 -2.83
CA HIS A 6 11.84 -1.55 -3.68
C HIS A 6 11.65 -0.24 -4.47
N ARG A 7 10.95 -0.33 -5.60
CA ARG A 7 10.37 0.79 -6.34
C ARG A 7 8.98 1.09 -5.80
N VAL A 8 8.67 2.35 -5.61
CA VAL A 8 7.38 2.76 -5.08
C VAL A 8 6.34 2.72 -6.19
N HIS A 9 5.20 2.11 -5.94
CA HIS A 9 4.02 2.15 -6.79
C HIS A 9 2.87 2.83 -6.05
N LEU A 10 2.31 3.87 -6.64
CA LEU A 10 1.23 4.65 -6.05
C LEU A 10 -0.11 3.93 -6.24
N VAL A 11 -0.71 3.51 -5.14
CA VAL A 11 -1.98 2.77 -5.08
C VAL A 11 -3.11 3.73 -4.70
N ARG A 12 -4.16 3.79 -5.52
CA ARG A 12 -5.36 4.61 -5.29
C ARG A 12 -6.57 3.80 -4.84
N ASN A 13 -6.61 2.53 -5.19
CA ASN A 13 -7.72 1.62 -4.88
C ASN A 13 -7.22 0.19 -4.60
N VAL A 14 -8.15 -0.70 -4.26
CA VAL A 14 -7.86 -2.08 -3.86
C VAL A 14 -7.46 -2.97 -5.05
N ASN A 15 -7.83 -2.61 -6.28
CA ASN A 15 -7.50 -3.34 -7.50
C ASN A 15 -6.09 -2.99 -8.01
N ASP A 16 -5.58 -1.78 -7.72
CA ASP A 16 -4.20 -1.39 -8.05
C ASP A 16 -3.17 -2.28 -7.34
N LEU A 17 -3.55 -2.96 -6.25
CA LEU A 17 -2.70 -3.95 -5.57
C LEU A 17 -2.50 -5.23 -6.40
N ASP A 18 -3.44 -5.58 -7.28
CA ASP A 18 -3.36 -6.82 -8.07
C ASP A 18 -2.27 -6.72 -9.14
N VAL A 19 -1.95 -5.50 -9.59
CA VAL A 19 -0.81 -5.23 -10.50
C VAL A 19 0.53 -5.55 -9.83
N LEU A 20 0.59 -5.49 -8.49
CA LEU A 20 1.81 -5.74 -7.71
C LEU A 20 2.01 -7.22 -7.37
N LEU A 21 1.05 -8.09 -7.70
CA LEU A 21 1.06 -9.52 -7.37
C LEU A 21 2.27 -10.27 -7.97
N MET A 22 2.64 -9.92 -9.21
CA MET A 22 3.79 -10.53 -9.91
C MET A 22 5.11 -9.85 -9.56
N HIS A 23 5.07 -8.70 -8.88
CA HIS A 23 6.20 -7.81 -8.69
C HIS A 23 6.51 -7.50 -7.22
N THR A 24 6.07 -8.36 -6.31
CA THR A 24 6.16 -8.21 -4.84
C THR A 24 7.57 -7.95 -4.32
N LYS A 25 8.61 -8.49 -4.98
CA LYS A 25 10.02 -8.29 -4.61
C LYS A 25 10.57 -6.95 -5.11
N THR A 26 10.06 -6.45 -6.22
CA THR A 26 10.61 -5.26 -6.88
C THR A 26 9.87 -3.99 -6.46
N TYR A 27 8.58 -4.09 -6.11
CA TYR A 27 7.76 -2.92 -5.82
C TYR A 27 7.14 -2.95 -4.42
N ALA A 28 7.02 -1.76 -3.83
CA ALA A 28 6.28 -1.50 -2.61
C ALA A 28 5.08 -0.61 -2.93
N ALA A 29 3.95 -0.86 -2.26
CA ALA A 29 2.74 -0.07 -2.41
C ALA A 29 2.82 1.20 -1.55
N GLU A 30 2.54 2.35 -2.13
CA GLU A 30 2.34 3.61 -1.42
C GLU A 30 0.92 4.09 -1.62
N ILE A 31 0.18 4.25 -0.53
CA ILE A 31 -1.23 4.62 -0.60
C ILE A 31 -1.35 6.12 -0.83
N ALA A 32 -2.04 6.52 -1.88
CA ALA A 32 -2.24 7.91 -2.24
C ALA A 32 -2.94 8.71 -1.12
N HIS A 33 -2.65 10.02 -1.06
CA HIS A 33 -3.14 10.92 -0.02
C HIS A 33 -4.67 11.15 -0.06
N ASN A 34 -5.29 10.92 -1.22
CA ASN A 34 -6.71 11.11 -1.48
C ASN A 34 -7.58 9.93 -1.03
N VAL A 35 -6.98 8.81 -0.60
CA VAL A 35 -7.72 7.63 -0.15
C VAL A 35 -8.25 7.83 1.27
N SER A 36 -9.54 7.56 1.48
CA SER A 36 -10.22 7.65 2.78
C SER A 36 -9.66 6.65 3.79
N SER A 37 -9.75 6.95 5.10
CA SER A 37 -9.25 6.07 6.16
C SER A 37 -9.81 4.64 6.07
N LYS A 38 -11.11 4.50 5.77
CA LYS A 38 -11.77 3.20 5.57
C LYS A 38 -11.12 2.38 4.45
N ASN A 39 -10.98 2.97 3.26
CA ASN A 39 -10.37 2.27 2.12
C ASN A 39 -8.88 1.98 2.35
N ARG A 40 -8.17 2.79 3.16
CA ARG A 40 -6.79 2.49 3.55
C ARG A 40 -6.70 1.21 4.38
N VAL A 41 -7.65 0.95 5.28
CA VAL A 41 -7.69 -0.30 6.07
C VAL A 41 -7.84 -1.50 5.15
N ASP A 42 -8.76 -1.43 4.17
CA ASP A 42 -8.99 -2.51 3.20
C ASP A 42 -7.75 -2.76 2.32
N ILE A 43 -7.08 -1.69 1.87
CA ILE A 43 -5.83 -1.77 1.09
C ILE A 43 -4.73 -2.43 1.93
N VAL A 44 -4.57 -2.05 3.19
CA VAL A 44 -3.54 -2.65 4.07
C VAL A 44 -3.85 -4.12 4.34
N ALA A 45 -5.12 -4.47 4.58
CA ALA A 45 -5.53 -5.86 4.80
C ALA A 45 -5.26 -6.73 3.56
N LYS A 46 -5.65 -6.27 2.37
CA LYS A 46 -5.39 -6.99 1.12
C LYS A 46 -3.89 -7.07 0.81
N ALA A 47 -3.14 -5.98 0.97
CA ALA A 47 -1.69 -5.98 0.77
C ALA A 47 -0.98 -7.00 1.67
N LYS A 48 -1.44 -7.18 2.92
CA LYS A 48 -0.92 -8.19 3.84
C LYS A 48 -1.19 -9.61 3.35
N SER A 49 -2.39 -9.88 2.84
CA SER A 49 -2.73 -11.20 2.24
C SER A 49 -1.90 -11.50 0.99
N LEU A 50 -1.57 -10.47 0.20
CA LEU A 50 -0.76 -10.60 -1.02
C LEU A 50 0.77 -10.60 -0.76
N GLY A 51 1.21 -10.32 0.48
CA GLY A 51 2.63 -10.20 0.82
C GLY A 51 3.32 -8.96 0.23
N VAL A 52 2.56 -7.92 -0.12
CA VAL A 52 3.09 -6.66 -0.66
C VAL A 52 3.45 -5.71 0.50
N LYS A 53 4.65 -5.15 0.46
CA LYS A 53 5.09 -4.16 1.46
C LYS A 53 4.43 -2.80 1.21
N VAL A 54 3.76 -2.25 2.23
CA VAL A 54 3.18 -0.90 2.20
C VAL A 54 4.13 0.09 2.87
N THR A 55 4.42 1.22 2.22
CA THR A 55 5.37 2.24 2.74
C THR A 55 4.75 3.13 3.82
N ASN A 56 3.44 3.41 3.75
CA ASN A 56 2.72 4.32 4.63
C ASN A 56 1.48 3.69 5.31
N PRO A 57 1.63 2.57 6.05
CA PRO A 57 0.50 1.82 6.61
C PRO A 57 -0.33 2.61 7.63
N LYS A 58 0.28 3.54 8.39
CA LYS A 58 -0.37 4.28 9.48
C LYS A 58 -1.05 5.59 9.06
N GLY A 59 -0.89 6.04 7.81
CA GLY A 59 -1.24 7.39 7.31
C GLY A 59 -2.40 8.13 8.00
N ARG A 60 -3.60 8.16 7.39
CA ARG A 60 -4.78 8.85 7.98
C ARG A 60 -5.43 8.08 9.13
N VAL A 61 -5.11 6.79 9.29
CA VAL A 61 -5.68 5.92 10.34
C VAL A 61 -5.17 6.32 11.73
N ALA A 62 -3.99 6.94 11.83
CA ALA A 62 -3.44 7.42 13.10
C ALA A 62 -4.09 8.71 13.63
N LEU A 63 -4.90 9.41 12.82
CA LEU A 63 -5.58 10.64 13.24
C LEU A 63 -6.88 10.38 14.02
N GLU A 64 -7.31 9.12 14.13
CA GLU A 64 -8.52 8.68 14.84
C GLU A 64 -8.21 7.91 16.14
N ALA A 65 -7.01 8.08 16.74
CA ALA A 65 -6.60 7.43 17.98
C ALA A 65 -6.40 8.41 19.14
#